data_AF-A0A2N2DFN4-F1
#
_entry.id   AF-A0A2N2DFN4-F1
#
_cell.length_a   1.000
_cell.length_b   1.000
_cell.length_c   1.000
_cell.angle_alpha   90.00
_cell.angle_beta   90.00
_cell.angle_gamma   90.00
#
_symmetry.space_group_name_H-M   'P 1'
#
loop_
_entity.id
_entity.type
_entity.pdbx_description
1 polymer ?
#
loop_
_entity_poly.entity_id
_entity_poly.type
_entity_poly.pdbx_seq_one_letter_code
_entity_poly.pdbx_strand_id
1 'polypeptide(L)'
;MKHLKEKVAYLQGLAQGLDIGDATKEGKVLSEIINVLGEMAGQIEDIETAQNDLEDYVESIDEDLYDLEDDLLGDLDEEDLIEIECPNCREIVCFEADIVDDEDLIEVTCPNCDEVVYINDQDILNGTNDGESMVGLKDEDL
;
A
#
# COMPACT_ATOMS: atom_id res chain seq x y z
N MET A 1 2.10 12.25 21.98
CA MET A 1 2.58 13.64 22.16
C MET A 1 2.26 14.30 23.53
N LYS A 2 2.57 13.67 24.68
CA LYS A 2 2.24 14.19 26.04
C LYS A 2 2.75 15.61 26.35
N HIS A 3 3.84 16.00 25.70
CA HIS A 3 4.46 17.30 25.91
C HIS A 3 3.64 18.48 25.39
N LEU A 4 2.71 18.30 24.45
CA LEU A 4 1.95 19.45 23.92
C LEU A 4 0.89 19.92 24.91
N LYS A 5 0.07 19.01 25.46
CA LYS A 5 -0.89 19.33 26.54
C LYS A 5 -0.18 19.88 27.78
N GLU A 6 0.95 19.29 28.18
CA GLU A 6 1.77 19.79 29.30
C GLU A 6 2.27 21.22 29.06
N LYS A 7 2.75 21.52 27.84
CA LYS A 7 3.20 22.86 27.46
C LYS A 7 2.06 23.87 27.44
N VAL A 8 0.88 23.50 26.93
CA VAL A 8 -0.29 24.38 26.95
C VAL A 8 -0.78 24.61 28.38
N ALA A 9 -0.83 23.58 29.22
CA ALA A 9 -1.18 23.71 30.63
C ALA A 9 -0.19 24.61 31.39
N TYR A 10 1.10 24.51 31.08
CA TYR A 10 2.11 25.43 31.62
C TYR A 10 1.85 26.89 31.20
N LEU A 11 1.51 27.13 29.93
CA LEU A 11 1.17 28.46 29.42
C LEU A 11 -0.10 29.02 30.07
N GLN A 12 -1.12 28.19 30.28
CA GLN A 12 -2.34 28.55 31.01
C GLN A 12 -2.02 28.96 32.46
N GLY A 13 -1.21 28.17 33.16
CA GLY A 13 -0.78 28.49 34.52
C GLY A 13 0.05 29.77 34.62
N LEU A 14 0.95 29.99 33.65
CA LEU A 14 1.74 31.22 33.57
C LEU A 14 0.86 32.45 33.30
N ALA A 15 -0.12 32.34 32.40
CA ALA A 15 -1.05 33.40 32.08
C ALA A 15 -1.95 33.79 33.27
N GLN A 16 -2.39 32.80 34.06
CA GLN A 16 -3.10 33.04 35.33
C GLN A 16 -2.19 33.69 36.38
N GLY A 17 -0.95 33.21 36.54
CA GLY A 17 -0.01 33.74 37.54
C GLY A 17 0.43 35.17 37.29
N LEU A 18 0.38 35.64 36.03
CA LEU A 18 0.72 37.00 35.62
C LEU A 18 -0.51 37.93 35.55
N ASP A 19 -1.70 37.43 35.85
CA ASP A 19 -2.98 38.16 35.78
C ASP A 19 -3.25 38.79 34.39
N ILE A 20 -2.75 38.13 33.33
CA ILE A 20 -2.79 38.65 31.96
C ILE A 20 -4.22 38.65 31.41
N GLY A 21 -5.03 37.66 31.77
CA GLY A 21 -6.37 37.46 31.21
C GLY A 21 -7.33 38.64 31.45
N ASP A 22 -7.19 39.35 32.57
CA ASP A 22 -8.11 40.41 32.97
C ASP A 22 -7.51 41.82 32.90
N ALA A 23 -6.18 41.94 32.76
CA ALA A 23 -5.48 43.21 32.83
C ALA A 23 -5.68 44.10 31.60
N THR A 24 -5.66 43.55 30.38
CA THR A 24 -5.70 44.35 29.14
C THR A 24 -6.48 43.66 28.00
N LYS A 25 -6.79 44.42 26.93
CA LYS A 25 -7.46 43.86 25.74
C LYS A 25 -6.56 42.84 25.03
N GLU A 26 -5.27 43.11 25.01
CA GLU A 26 -4.23 42.23 24.48
C GLU A 26 -4.13 40.94 25.32
N GLY A 27 -4.27 41.06 26.65
CA GLY A 27 -4.27 39.92 27.56
C GLY A 27 -5.46 38.97 27.38
N LYS A 28 -6.65 39.52 27.10
CA LYS A 28 -7.83 38.73 26.71
C LYS A 28 -7.59 37.93 25.43
N VAL A 29 -7.01 38.57 24.41
CA VAL A 29 -6.69 37.88 23.14
C VAL A 29 -5.67 36.76 23.37
N LEU A 30 -4.64 36.99 24.18
CA LEU A 30 -3.65 35.96 24.51
C LEU A 30 -4.27 34.78 25.26
N SER A 31 -5.20 35.05 26.18
CA SER A 31 -5.93 34.01 26.90
C SER A 31 -6.75 33.13 25.96
N GLU A 32 -7.46 33.74 25.01
CA GLU A 32 -8.22 32.98 24.00
C GLU A 32 -7.31 32.17 23.08
N ILE A 33 -6.15 32.70 22.66
CA ILE A 33 -5.18 31.94 21.87
C ILE A 33 -4.70 30.70 22.63
N ILE A 34 -4.39 30.84 23.92
CA ILE A 34 -3.95 29.73 24.75
C ILE A 34 -5.05 28.66 24.88
N ASN A 35 -6.32 29.07 24.97
CA ASN A 35 -7.45 28.12 24.99
C ASN A 35 -7.57 27.34 23.68
N VAL A 36 -7.51 28.03 22.53
CA VAL A 36 -7.53 27.39 21.21
C VAL A 36 -6.36 26.40 21.06
N LEU A 37 -5.16 26.75 21.53
CA LEU A 37 -4.02 25.83 21.55
C LEU A 37 -4.29 24.58 22.39
N GLY A 38 -5.07 24.70 23.47
CA GLY A 38 -5.50 23.58 24.31
C GLY A 38 -6.47 22.66 23.59
N GLU A 39 -7.44 23.22 22.88
CA GLU A 39 -8.38 22.46 22.05
C GLU A 39 -7.63 21.73 20.91
N MET A 40 -6.71 22.41 20.23
CA MET A 40 -5.87 21.82 19.20
C MET A 40 -5.02 20.67 19.76
N ALA A 41 -4.42 20.85 20.93
CA ALA A 41 -3.65 19.79 21.59
C ALA A 41 -4.52 18.57 21.95
N GLY A 42 -5.81 18.78 22.25
CA GLY A 42 -6.80 17.71 22.41
C GLY A 42 -7.05 16.96 21.11
N GLN A 43 -7.43 17.69 20.06
CA GLN A 43 -7.73 17.09 18.76
C GLN A 43 -6.55 16.32 18.16
N ILE A 44 -5.32 16.81 18.37
CA ILE A 44 -4.10 16.11 17.92
C ILE A 44 -3.93 14.75 18.63
N GLU A 45 -4.25 14.66 19.92
CA GLU A 45 -4.18 13.38 20.65
C GLU A 45 -5.28 12.40 20.19
N ASP A 46 -6.47 12.92 19.87
CA ASP A 46 -7.55 12.12 19.30
C ASP A 46 -7.15 11.56 17.92
N ILE A 47 -6.48 12.37 17.09
CA ILE A 47 -5.92 11.94 15.80
C ILE A 47 -4.81 10.90 15.97
N GLU A 48 -3.88 11.10 16.92
CA GLU A 48 -2.80 10.15 17.23
C GLU A 48 -3.40 8.79 17.62
N THR A 49 -4.46 8.78 18.44
CA THR A 49 -5.18 7.56 18.82
C THR A 49 -5.81 6.87 17.61
N ALA A 50 -6.57 7.61 16.81
CA ALA A 50 -7.21 7.06 15.61
C ALA A 50 -6.19 6.55 14.56
N GLN A 51 -5.01 7.16 14.49
CA GLN A 51 -3.94 6.73 13.60
C GLN A 51 -3.28 5.44 14.08
N ASN A 52 -3.09 5.27 15.39
CA ASN A 52 -2.62 3.99 15.95
C ASN A 52 -3.65 2.88 15.70
N ASP A 53 -4.95 3.14 15.91
CA ASP A 53 -6.00 2.15 15.65
C ASP A 53 -6.03 1.75 14.16
N LEU A 54 -5.74 2.68 13.25
CA LEU A 54 -5.64 2.40 11.81
C LEU A 54 -4.38 1.59 11.47
N GLU A 55 -3.26 1.86 12.15
CA GLU A 55 -2.01 1.09 12.00
C GLU A 55 -2.24 -0.37 12.37
N ASP A 56 -2.88 -0.63 13.53
CA ASP A 56 -3.25 -1.97 13.97
C ASP A 56 -4.16 -2.67 12.94
N TYR A 57 -5.12 -1.95 12.35
CA TYR A 57 -6.00 -2.52 11.33
C TYR A 57 -5.27 -2.86 10.03
N VAL A 58 -4.31 -2.02 9.61
CA VAL A 58 -3.50 -2.28 8.43
C VAL A 58 -2.55 -3.46 8.67
N GLU A 59 -1.95 -3.57 9.84
CA GLU A 59 -1.13 -4.74 10.23
C GLU A 59 -1.96 -6.02 10.19
N SER A 60 -3.21 -5.99 10.66
CA SER A 60 -4.08 -7.17 10.57
C SER A 60 -4.43 -7.58 9.13
N ILE A 61 -4.58 -6.61 8.22
CA ILE A 61 -4.79 -6.92 6.80
C ILE A 61 -3.53 -7.54 6.20
N ASP A 62 -2.36 -7.02 6.53
CA ASP A 62 -1.08 -7.54 6.04
C ASP A 62 -0.86 -8.99 6.49
N GLU A 63 -1.14 -9.29 7.76
CA GLU A 63 -1.10 -10.66 8.30
C GLU A 63 -2.09 -11.60 7.57
N ASP A 64 -3.35 -11.17 7.40
CA ASP A 64 -4.37 -11.95 6.67
C ASP A 64 -3.97 -12.21 5.21
N LEU A 65 -3.34 -11.23 4.54
CA LEU A 65 -2.88 -11.37 3.17
C LEU A 65 -1.68 -12.32 3.08
N TYR A 66 -0.74 -12.23 4.02
CA TYR A 66 0.39 -13.13 4.09
C TYR A 66 -0.05 -14.59 4.27
N ASP A 67 -1.00 -14.84 5.17
CA ASP A 67 -1.57 -16.18 5.38
C ASP A 67 -2.27 -16.69 4.11
N LEU A 68 -2.98 -15.82 3.38
CA LEU A 68 -3.63 -16.19 2.11
C LEU A 68 -2.60 -16.51 1.02
N GLU A 69 -1.50 -15.75 0.96
CA GLU A 69 -0.40 -15.99 0.03
C GLU A 69 0.28 -17.33 0.34
N ASP A 70 0.55 -17.65 1.61
CA ASP A 70 1.11 -18.94 2.01
C ASP A 70 0.13 -20.10 1.69
N ASP A 71 -1.17 -19.94 1.96
CA ASP A 71 -2.17 -20.97 1.68
C ASP A 71 -2.36 -21.24 0.17
N LEU A 72 -2.21 -20.22 -0.68
CA LEU A 72 -2.46 -20.32 -2.13
C LEU A 72 -1.19 -20.59 -2.94
N LEU A 73 -0.06 -20.00 -2.53
CA LEU A 73 1.21 -20.02 -3.26
C LEU A 73 2.36 -20.67 -2.47
N GLY A 74 2.18 -21.08 -1.21
CA GLY A 74 3.27 -21.58 -0.37
C GLY A 74 3.94 -22.88 -0.83
N ASP A 75 3.32 -23.61 -1.78
CA ASP A 75 3.91 -24.79 -2.44
C ASP A 75 4.54 -24.47 -3.81
N LEU A 76 4.44 -23.22 -4.30
CA LEU A 76 4.99 -22.77 -5.58
C LEU A 76 6.14 -21.80 -5.30
N ASP A 77 7.37 -22.12 -5.72
CA ASP A 77 8.48 -21.18 -5.64
C ASP A 77 8.23 -20.02 -6.62
N GLU A 78 8.71 -18.79 -6.34
CA GLU A 78 8.58 -17.64 -7.26
C GLU A 78 9.13 -17.94 -8.67
N GLU A 79 10.05 -18.91 -8.79
CA GLU A 79 10.63 -19.39 -10.04
C GLU A 79 9.67 -20.28 -10.86
N ASP A 80 8.60 -20.79 -10.25
CA ASP A 80 7.59 -21.66 -10.87
C ASP A 80 6.37 -20.87 -11.39
N LEU A 81 6.39 -19.54 -11.32
CA LEU A 81 5.32 -18.65 -11.77
C LEU A 81 5.78 -17.76 -12.93
N ILE A 82 4.88 -17.58 -13.91
CA ILE A 82 5.09 -16.70 -15.06
C ILE A 82 4.14 -15.52 -14.99
N GLU A 83 4.70 -14.31 -15.04
CA GLU A 83 3.96 -13.06 -15.04
C GLU A 83 3.93 -12.44 -16.44
N ILE A 84 2.72 -12.14 -16.95
CA ILE A 84 2.52 -11.48 -18.24
C ILE A 84 1.55 -10.30 -18.08
N GLU A 85 1.93 -9.13 -18.60
CA GLU A 85 1.05 -7.97 -18.67
C GLU A 85 -0.02 -8.17 -19.75
N CYS A 86 -1.29 -8.06 -19.39
CA CYS A 86 -2.40 -8.14 -20.34
C CYS A 86 -2.35 -6.97 -21.34
N PRO A 87 -2.36 -7.22 -22.66
CA PRO A 87 -2.24 -6.17 -23.68
C PRO A 87 -3.43 -5.20 -23.72
N ASN A 88 -4.59 -5.61 -23.19
CA ASN A 88 -5.81 -4.83 -23.23
C ASN A 88 -6.00 -3.94 -21.98
N CYS A 89 -5.90 -4.52 -20.78
CA CYS A 89 -6.18 -3.81 -19.54
C CYS A 89 -4.93 -3.46 -18.71
N ARG A 90 -3.75 -3.96 -19.10
CA ARG A 90 -2.46 -3.78 -18.39
C ARG A 90 -2.42 -4.37 -16.98
N GLU A 91 -3.31 -5.31 -16.70
CA GLU A 91 -3.25 -6.11 -15.48
C GLU A 91 -2.18 -7.19 -15.61
N ILE A 92 -1.44 -7.45 -14.55
CA ILE A 92 -0.47 -8.54 -14.50
C ILE A 92 -1.24 -9.84 -14.27
N VAL A 93 -1.07 -10.80 -15.18
CA VAL A 93 -1.65 -12.14 -15.09
C VAL A 93 -0.52 -13.10 -14.72
N CYS A 94 -0.66 -13.79 -13.60
CA CYS A 94 0.29 -14.78 -13.12
C CYS A 94 -0.30 -16.18 -13.25
N PHE A 95 0.50 -17.13 -13.75
CA PHE A 95 0.11 -18.55 -13.90
C PHE A 95 1.32 -19.46 -13.76
N GLU A 96 1.09 -20.75 -13.50
CA GLU A 96 2.14 -21.76 -13.27
C GLU A 96 2.99 -21.99 -14.54
N ALA A 97 4.31 -22.09 -14.37
CA ALA A 97 5.27 -22.32 -15.46
C ALA A 97 5.03 -23.67 -16.17
N ASP A 98 4.50 -24.67 -15.47
CA ASP A 98 4.14 -25.98 -16.02
C ASP A 98 3.15 -25.89 -17.20
N ILE A 99 2.34 -24.81 -17.27
CA ILE A 99 1.41 -24.58 -18.38
C ILE A 99 2.15 -24.39 -19.71
N VAL A 100 3.42 -23.96 -19.70
CA VAL A 100 4.23 -23.72 -20.90
C VAL A 100 4.72 -25.01 -21.56
N ASP A 101 4.97 -26.05 -20.76
CA ASP A 101 5.50 -27.33 -21.24
C ASP A 101 4.42 -28.43 -21.25
N ASP A 102 3.16 -28.08 -20.99
CA ASP A 102 2.03 -29.01 -21.03
C ASP A 102 1.83 -29.61 -22.45
N GLU A 103 1.40 -30.86 -22.51
CA GLU A 103 1.10 -31.58 -23.75
C GLU A 103 -0.27 -31.16 -24.34
N ASP A 104 -1.15 -30.61 -23.50
CA ASP A 104 -2.47 -30.12 -23.89
C ASP A 104 -2.43 -28.63 -24.30
N LEU A 105 -3.27 -28.25 -25.26
CA LEU A 105 -3.41 -26.85 -25.70
C LEU A 105 -4.14 -26.05 -24.61
N ILE A 106 -3.39 -25.24 -23.87
CA ILE A 106 -3.90 -24.37 -22.80
C ILE A 106 -3.84 -22.90 -23.24
N GLU A 107 -4.97 -22.20 -23.09
CA GLU A 107 -5.09 -20.76 -23.29
C GLU A 107 -5.27 -20.08 -21.94
N VAL A 108 -4.37 -19.15 -21.59
CA VAL A 108 -4.48 -18.33 -20.38
C VAL A 108 -5.22 -17.05 -20.73
N THR A 109 -6.31 -16.78 -20.02
CA THR A 109 -7.14 -15.59 -20.19
C THR A 109 -6.98 -14.62 -19.03
N CYS A 110 -7.03 -13.32 -19.31
CA CYS A 110 -7.02 -12.29 -18.28
C CYS A 110 -8.33 -12.31 -17.47
N PRO A 111 -8.30 -12.42 -16.13
CA PRO A 111 -9.50 -12.46 -15.29
C PRO A 111 -10.28 -11.12 -15.24
N ASN A 112 -9.67 -10.02 -15.68
CA ASN A 112 -10.29 -8.69 -15.66
C ASN A 112 -11.03 -8.35 -16.97
N CYS A 113 -10.58 -8.87 -18.12
CA CYS A 113 -11.14 -8.48 -19.42
C CYS A 113 -11.38 -9.64 -20.41
N ASP A 114 -11.16 -10.89 -19.97
CA ASP A 114 -11.34 -12.13 -20.73
C ASP A 114 -10.50 -12.23 -22.03
N GLU A 115 -9.52 -11.33 -22.24
CA GLU A 115 -8.61 -11.40 -23.37
C GLU A 115 -7.58 -12.52 -23.16
N VAL A 116 -7.25 -13.26 -24.22
CA VAL A 116 -6.21 -14.31 -24.17
C VAL A 116 -4.84 -13.65 -24.07
N VAL A 117 -4.10 -13.98 -23.02
CA VAL A 117 -2.78 -13.40 -22.74
C VAL A 117 -1.63 -14.34 -23.11
N TYR A 118 -1.87 -15.66 -23.12
CA TYR A 118 -0.87 -16.66 -23.47
C TYR A 118 -1.52 -17.93 -24.04
N ILE A 119 -0.83 -18.62 -24.95
CA ILE A 119 -1.25 -19.90 -25.53
C ILE A 119 -0.02 -20.81 -25.56
N ASN A 120 -0.11 -21.98 -24.93
CA ASN A 120 0.91 -23.03 -25.06
C ASN A 120 0.62 -23.86 -26.32
N ASP A 121 1.05 -23.37 -27.48
CA ASP A 121 0.96 -24.10 -28.75
C ASP A 121 2.36 -24.31 -29.36
N GLN A 122 2.85 -25.55 -29.31
CA GLN A 122 4.12 -25.96 -29.91
C GLN A 122 4.09 -25.95 -31.46
N ASP A 123 2.92 -25.89 -32.09
CA ASP A 123 2.77 -25.88 -33.56
C ASP A 123 2.82 -24.47 -34.19
N ILE A 124 2.69 -23.38 -33.41
CA ILE A 124 2.83 -22.00 -33.93
C ILE A 124 4.29 -21.66 -34.28
N LEU A 125 5.28 -22.35 -33.68
CA LEU A 125 6.70 -22.13 -33.98
C LEU A 125 7.13 -22.61 -35.37
N ASN A 126 6.30 -23.39 -36.08
CA ASN A 126 6.59 -23.85 -37.45
C ASN A 126 5.76 -23.13 -38.53
N GLY A 127 5.05 -22.05 -38.17
CA GLY A 127 3.90 -21.57 -38.93
C GLY A 127 3.90 -20.16 -39.49
N THR A 128 4.80 -19.23 -39.12
CA THR A 128 4.83 -17.89 -39.76
C THR A 128 6.24 -17.34 -39.87
N ASN A 129 6.78 -17.48 -41.07
CA ASN A 129 7.92 -16.75 -41.56
C ASN A 129 7.47 -15.32 -41.90
N ASP A 130 7.29 -14.45 -40.90
CA ASP A 130 7.23 -13.00 -41.07
C ASP A 130 7.85 -12.35 -39.82
N GLY A 131 9.00 -11.73 -40.02
CA GLY A 131 9.88 -11.33 -38.94
C GLY A 131 9.35 -10.17 -38.11
N GLU A 132 9.46 -10.31 -36.80
CA GLU A 132 9.87 -9.26 -35.87
C GLU A 132 10.55 -9.93 -34.68
N SER A 133 11.87 -9.97 -34.70
CA SER A 133 12.68 -10.20 -33.51
C SER A 133 12.61 -8.95 -32.63
N MET A 134 12.21 -9.06 -31.36
CA MET A 134 12.78 -8.27 -30.26
C MET A 134 12.63 -9.04 -28.93
N VAL A 135 13.74 -9.59 -28.42
CA VAL A 135 14.42 -9.23 -27.15
C VAL A 135 13.71 -9.88 -25.93
N GLY A 136 14.27 -10.84 -25.20
CA GLY A 136 15.66 -11.16 -24.92
C GLY A 136 16.03 -10.68 -23.52
N LEU A 137 15.97 -11.54 -22.51
CA LEU A 137 16.76 -11.44 -21.29
C LEU A 137 17.30 -12.83 -20.97
N LYS A 138 18.51 -13.08 -21.45
CA LYS A 138 19.48 -13.86 -20.70
C LYS A 138 20.07 -12.91 -19.67
N ASP A 139 20.22 -13.35 -18.44
CA ASP A 139 21.39 -13.03 -17.63
C ASP A 139 21.55 -14.14 -16.58
N GLU A 140 22.33 -15.17 -16.95
CA GLU A 140 23.14 -15.93 -16.00
C GLU A 140 24.46 -15.17 -15.79
N ASP A 141 24.96 -15.21 -14.55
CA ASP A 141 26.30 -14.87 -14.05
C ASP A 141 26.61 -13.42 -13.63
N LEU A 142 26.49 -13.16 -12.32
CA LEU A 142 27.54 -12.56 -11.48
C LEU A 142 27.41 -12.90 -9.99
#